data_AF-A0A2E9WLZ7-F1
#
_entry.id   AF-A0A2E9WLZ7-F1
#
_cell.length_a   1.000
_cell.length_b   1.000
_cell.length_c   1.000
_cell.angle_alpha   90.00
_cell.angle_beta   90.00
_cell.angle_gamma   90.00
#
_symmetry.space_group_name_H-M   'P 1'
#
loop_
_entity.id
_entity.type
_entity.pdbx_description
1 polymer ?
#
loop_
_entity_poly.entity_id
_entity_poly.type
_entity_poly.pdbx_seq_one_letter_code
_entity_poly.pdbx_strand_id
1 'polypeptide(L)'
;MAHIDPFMTIALPLILYMTSGFIFGGARPVPVNPMRLRYPLRDMSLVALAGPISNLILALLFSVAWKAMIYWGGMPTSALAPRVMEMALTFNIILAVFNMIPVPPLDGSRVMAYLLPNSLRESYVSLERFGLLIVLLLVMTGSLRMVLGATLGPMIDVVDTLTGGIW
;
A
#
# COMPACT_ATOMS: atom_id res chain seq x y z
N MET A 1 -1.73 30.12 -3.61
CA MET A 1 -0.42 29.57 -4.04
C MET A 1 0.54 29.87 -2.88
N ALA A 2 1.16 28.95 -2.15
CA ALA A 2 1.49 27.55 -2.35
C ALA A 2 0.66 26.61 -1.45
N HIS A 3 0.15 25.53 -2.04
CA HIS A 3 -0.54 24.42 -1.37
C HIS A 3 0.42 23.24 -1.10
N ILE A 4 1.73 23.51 -1.12
CA ILE A 4 2.80 22.54 -0.96
C ILE A 4 3.51 22.89 0.34
N ASP A 5 3.24 22.11 1.38
CA ASP A 5 4.02 22.18 2.62
C ASP A 5 5.38 21.51 2.32
N PRO A 6 6.50 22.26 2.24
CA PRO A 6 7.78 21.72 1.76
C PRO A 6 8.28 20.56 2.61
N PHE A 7 7.90 20.56 3.89
CA PHE A 7 8.19 19.47 4.81
C PHE A 7 7.49 18.17 4.41
N MET A 8 6.16 18.21 4.21
CA MET A 8 5.37 17.03 3.82
C MET A 8 5.66 16.54 2.40
N THR A 9 6.03 17.45 1.50
CA THR A 9 6.13 17.15 0.07
C THR A 9 7.56 16.80 -0.37
N ILE A 10 8.59 17.24 0.36
CA ILE A 10 9.99 17.05 -0.02
C ILE A 10 10.79 16.40 1.12
N ALA A 11 10.79 17.02 2.31
CA ALA A 11 11.62 16.53 3.41
C ALA A 11 11.21 15.14 3.90
N LEU A 12 9.90 14.92 4.09
CA LEU A 12 9.35 13.64 4.54
C LEU A 12 9.63 12.50 3.53
N PRO A 13 9.29 12.62 2.22
CA PRO A 13 9.70 11.66 1.19
C PRO A 13 11.19 11.32 1.20
N LEU A 14 12.07 12.33 1.33
CA LEU A 14 13.51 12.15 1.28
C LEU A 14 14.05 11.41 2.51
N ILE A 15 13.59 11.78 3.72
CA ILE A 15 13.97 11.11 4.97
C ILE A 15 13.53 9.65 4.95
N LEU A 16 12.30 9.41 4.51
CA LEU A 16 11.76 8.05 4.42
C LEU A 16 12.55 7.21 3.40
N TYR A 17 12.91 7.79 2.26
CA TYR A 17 13.74 7.12 1.26
C TYR A 17 15.11 6.75 1.82
N MET A 18 15.79 7.68 2.51
CA MET A 18 17.13 7.44 3.06
C MET A 18 17.15 6.46 4.24
N THR A 19 16.08 6.39 5.03
CA THR A 19 16.02 5.54 6.24
C THR A 19 15.41 4.18 5.99
N SER A 20 14.42 4.09 5.10
CA SER A 20 13.61 2.89 4.89
C SER A 20 13.52 2.43 3.44
N GLY A 21 14.03 3.22 2.49
CA GLY A 21 13.84 2.99 1.05
C GLY A 21 12.41 3.24 0.56
N PHE A 22 11.51 3.69 1.44
CA PHE A 22 10.10 3.92 1.14
C PHE A 22 9.83 5.41 0.97
N ILE A 23 9.01 5.80 0.00
CA ILE A 23 8.62 7.21 -0.20
C ILE A 23 7.13 7.34 0.15
N PHE A 24 6.85 8.11 1.20
CA PHE A 24 5.49 8.50 1.57
C PHE A 24 5.38 10.03 1.57
N GLY A 25 4.46 10.56 0.76
CA GLY A 25 4.12 11.98 0.70
C GLY A 25 2.61 12.11 0.61
N GLY A 26 1.99 12.76 1.59
CA GLY A 26 0.54 12.90 1.66
C GLY A 26 0.03 14.08 0.85
N ALA A 27 -0.80 13.84 -0.15
CA ALA A 27 -1.76 14.85 -0.59
C ALA A 27 -2.90 14.92 0.45
N ARG A 28 -3.48 16.10 0.69
CA ARG A 28 -4.67 16.21 1.56
C ARG A 28 -5.76 15.27 1.02
N PRO A 29 -6.27 14.31 1.81
CA PRO A 29 -7.27 13.39 1.33
C PRO A 29 -8.51 14.19 0.91
N VAL A 30 -9.07 13.85 -0.25
CA VAL A 30 -10.32 14.45 -0.72
C VAL A 30 -11.40 14.08 0.31
N PRO A 31 -12.11 15.05 0.91
CA PRO A 31 -13.09 14.77 1.95
C PRO A 31 -14.26 13.99 1.35
N VAL A 32 -14.39 12.72 1.71
CA VAL A 32 -15.55 11.89 1.37
C VAL A 32 -16.60 12.13 2.46
N ASN A 33 -17.81 12.55 2.12
CA ASN A 33 -18.87 12.77 3.12
C ASN A 33 -19.52 11.42 3.50
N PRO A 34 -19.28 10.89 4.71
CA PRO A 34 -19.84 9.62 5.17
C PRO A 34 -21.36 9.58 5.16
N MET A 35 -21.98 10.74 5.42
CA MET A 35 -23.42 10.86 5.70
C MET A 35 -24.28 10.73 4.45
N ARG A 36 -23.67 10.66 3.26
CA ARG A 36 -24.38 10.40 2.00
C ARG A 36 -24.40 8.92 1.61
N LEU A 37 -23.72 8.06 2.37
CA LEU A 37 -23.68 6.62 2.13
C LEU A 37 -24.85 5.92 2.83
N ARG A 38 -25.39 4.85 2.21
CA ARG A 38 -26.48 4.06 2.80
C ARG A 38 -26.01 3.33 4.05
N TYR A 39 -24.77 2.83 4.05
CA TYR A 39 -24.15 2.16 5.19
C TYR A 39 -22.73 2.69 5.41
N PRO A 40 -22.56 3.86 6.06
CA PRO A 40 -21.32 4.63 6.04
C PRO A 40 -20.04 3.84 6.38
N LEU A 41 -20.09 2.99 7.41
CA LEU A 41 -18.92 2.22 7.85
C LEU A 41 -18.57 1.09 6.88
N ARG A 42 -19.58 0.36 6.41
CA ARG A 42 -19.40 -0.72 5.43
C ARG A 42 -18.91 -0.15 4.12
N ASP A 43 -19.58 0.87 3.61
CA ASP A 43 -19.29 1.46 2.31
C ASP A 43 -17.88 2.08 2.31
N MET A 44 -17.46 2.73 3.40
CA MET A 44 -16.06 3.17 3.55
C MET A 44 -15.05 2.02 3.59
N SER A 45 -15.35 0.93 4.29
CA SER A 45 -14.44 -0.22 4.33
C SER A 45 -14.26 -0.84 2.94
N LEU A 46 -15.32 -0.89 2.13
CA LEU A 46 -15.27 -1.39 0.76
C LEU A 46 -14.46 -0.46 -0.15
N VAL A 47 -14.65 0.86 -0.02
CA VAL A 47 -13.85 1.85 -0.75
C VAL A 47 -12.37 1.76 -0.35
N ALA A 48 -12.08 1.56 0.94
CA ALA A 48 -10.71 1.40 1.43
C ALA A 48 -10.05 0.13 0.87
N LEU A 49 -10.80 -0.98 0.73
CA LEU A 49 -10.29 -2.21 0.11
C LEU A 49 -10.05 -2.07 -1.39
N ALA A 50 -10.72 -1.14 -2.07
CA ALA A 50 -10.56 -0.98 -3.53
C ALA A 50 -9.11 -0.64 -3.92
N GLY A 51 -8.41 0.17 -3.12
CA GLY A 51 -7.00 0.50 -3.35
C GLY A 51 -6.09 -0.73 -3.33
N PRO A 52 -5.96 -1.45 -2.19
CA PRO A 52 -5.20 -2.70 -2.11
C PRO A 52 -5.57 -3.71 -3.18
N ILE A 53 -6.86 -3.90 -3.45
CA ILE A 53 -7.33 -4.84 -4.47
C ILE A 53 -6.85 -4.42 -5.88
N SER A 54 -6.94 -3.14 -6.23
CA SER A 54 -6.44 -2.65 -7.52
C SER A 54 -4.94 -2.85 -7.68
N ASN A 55 -4.16 -2.66 -6.61
CA ASN A 55 -2.73 -2.90 -6.61
C ASN A 55 -2.43 -4.40 -6.80
N LEU A 56 -3.15 -5.30 -6.13
CA LEU A 56 -3.00 -6.74 -6.34
C LEU A 56 -3.34 -7.16 -7.77
N ILE A 57 -4.40 -6.60 -8.37
CA ILE A 57 -4.75 -6.83 -9.77
C ILE A 57 -3.62 -6.36 -10.69
N LEU A 58 -3.08 -5.16 -10.46
CA LEU A 58 -1.94 -4.65 -11.24
C LEU A 58 -0.70 -5.53 -11.07
N ALA A 59 -0.41 -6.02 -9.85
CA ALA A 59 0.69 -6.94 -9.61
C ALA A 59 0.55 -8.24 -10.42
N LEU A 60 -0.66 -8.80 -10.49
CA LEU A 60 -0.95 -9.97 -11.33
C LEU A 60 -0.74 -9.67 -12.82
N LEU A 61 -1.22 -8.52 -13.31
CA LEU A 61 -1.05 -8.12 -14.71
C LEU A 61 0.43 -7.94 -15.07
N PHE A 62 1.22 -7.28 -14.21
CA PHE A 62 2.65 -7.12 -14.42
C PHE A 62 3.41 -8.45 -14.31
N SER A 63 2.97 -9.36 -13.44
CA SER A 63 3.53 -10.73 -13.36
C SER A 63 3.34 -11.48 -14.68
N VAL A 64 2.12 -11.47 -15.23
CA VAL A 64 1.84 -12.11 -16.53
C VAL A 64 2.64 -11.46 -17.65
N ALA A 65 2.71 -10.13 -17.69
CA ALA A 65 3.48 -9.41 -18.71
C ALA A 65 4.98 -9.70 -18.63
N TRP A 66 5.55 -9.69 -17.42
CA TRP A 66 6.94 -10.05 -17.16
C TRP A 66 7.27 -11.45 -17.66
N LYS A 67 6.43 -12.42 -17.32
CA LYS A 67 6.57 -13.82 -17.77
C LYS A 67 6.46 -13.93 -19.29
N ALA A 68 5.46 -13.31 -19.90
CA ALA A 68 5.30 -13.33 -21.35
C ALA A 68 6.54 -12.78 -22.07
N MET A 69 7.17 -11.72 -21.55
CA MET A 69 8.40 -11.16 -22.14
C MET A 69 9.59 -12.13 -22.08
N ILE A 70 9.74 -12.86 -20.97
CA ILE A 70 10.86 -13.81 -20.78
C ILE A 70 10.62 -15.09 -21.58
N TYR A 71 9.46 -15.72 -21.40
CA TYR A 71 9.19 -17.07 -21.93
C TYR A 71 8.76 -17.07 -23.39
N TRP A 72 7.95 -16.10 -23.81
CA TRP A 72 7.48 -16.03 -25.19
C TRP A 72 8.27 -15.01 -26.00
N GLY A 73 8.67 -13.91 -25.37
CA GLY A 73 9.52 -12.89 -25.99
C GLY A 73 11.01 -13.25 -26.05
N GLY A 74 11.45 -14.27 -25.30
CA GLY A 74 12.86 -14.68 -25.24
C GLY A 74 13.80 -13.60 -24.68
N MET A 75 13.25 -12.60 -23.98
CA MET A 75 14.05 -11.50 -23.45
C MET A 75 14.85 -11.97 -22.23
N PRO A 76 16.15 -11.61 -22.12
CA PRO A 76 16.91 -11.93 -20.93
C PRO A 76 16.33 -11.16 -19.74
N THR A 77 16.34 -11.77 -18.55
CA THR A 77 15.86 -11.16 -17.30
C THR A 77 16.59 -9.86 -16.95
N SER A 78 17.84 -9.71 -17.42
CA SER A 78 18.65 -8.50 -17.27
C SER A 78 18.22 -7.34 -18.18
N ALA A 79 17.36 -7.59 -19.18
CA ALA A 79 16.84 -6.53 -20.04
C ALA A 79 16.00 -5.53 -19.25
N LEU A 80 16.00 -4.27 -19.71
CA LEU A 80 15.31 -3.19 -19.02
C LEU A 80 13.79 -3.43 -18.95
N ALA A 81 13.15 -3.92 -20.00
CA ALA A 81 11.69 -4.08 -20.02
C ALA A 81 11.19 -5.12 -18.99
N PRO A 82 11.72 -6.36 -18.94
CA PRO A 82 11.38 -7.30 -17.87
C PRO A 82 11.68 -6.73 -16.47
N ARG A 83 12.83 -6.10 -16.27
CA ARG A 83 13.20 -5.53 -14.96
C ARG A 83 12.21 -4.45 -14.50
N VAL A 84 11.72 -3.61 -15.41
CA VAL A 84 10.68 -2.62 -15.09
C VAL A 84 9.36 -3.30 -14.70
N MET A 85 8.97 -4.39 -15.37
CA MET A 85 7.75 -5.14 -15.01
C MET A 85 7.88 -5.82 -13.65
N GLU A 86 9.04 -6.40 -13.34
CA GLU A 86 9.35 -6.98 -12.03
C GLU A 86 9.30 -5.93 -10.92
N MET A 87 9.89 -4.75 -11.16
CA MET A 87 9.79 -3.62 -10.24
C MET A 87 8.33 -3.18 -10.06
N ALA A 88 7.56 -3.03 -11.14
CA ALA A 88 6.15 -2.63 -11.08
C ALA A 88 5.29 -3.64 -10.31
N LEU A 89 5.51 -4.94 -10.50
CA LEU A 89 4.91 -6.00 -9.70
C LEU A 89 5.23 -5.81 -8.22
N THR A 90 6.52 -5.70 -7.90
CA THR A 90 7.00 -5.60 -6.51
C THR A 90 6.44 -4.37 -5.81
N PHE A 91 6.46 -3.20 -6.48
CA PHE A 91 5.87 -1.97 -5.95
C PHE A 91 4.37 -2.08 -5.70
N ASN A 92 3.62 -2.71 -6.61
CA ASN A 92 2.18 -2.89 -6.41
C ASN A 92 1.88 -3.81 -5.22
N ILE A 93 2.64 -4.89 -5.02
CA ILE A 93 2.49 -5.74 -3.83
C ILE A 93 2.83 -4.95 -2.56
N ILE A 94 3.95 -4.19 -2.56
CA ILE A 94 4.31 -3.33 -1.43
C ILE A 94 3.19 -2.35 -1.10
N LEU A 95 2.63 -1.67 -2.09
CA LEU A 95 1.53 -0.71 -1.90
C LEU A 95 0.26 -1.38 -1.38
N ALA A 96 -0.07 -2.58 -1.89
CA ALA A 96 -1.22 -3.34 -1.40
C ALA A 96 -1.05 -3.71 0.08
N VAL A 97 0.07 -4.33 0.44
CA VAL A 97 0.38 -4.73 1.81
C VAL A 97 0.40 -3.51 2.73
N PHE A 98 1.10 -2.44 2.33
CA PHE A 98 1.19 -1.21 3.10
C PHE A 98 -0.20 -0.64 3.40
N ASN A 99 -1.05 -0.50 2.38
CA ASN A 99 -2.41 0.01 2.55
C ASN A 99 -3.30 -0.95 3.36
N MET A 100 -2.96 -2.22 3.52
CA MET A 100 -3.70 -3.16 4.36
C MET A 100 -3.30 -3.12 5.85
N ILE A 101 -2.22 -2.43 6.22
CA ILE A 101 -1.81 -2.31 7.62
C ILE A 101 -2.92 -1.57 8.40
N PRO A 102 -3.47 -2.14 9.49
CA PRO A 102 -4.61 -1.59 10.21
C PRO A 102 -4.19 -0.43 11.13
N VAL A 103 -3.62 0.62 10.54
CA VAL A 103 -3.07 1.78 11.25
C VAL A 103 -3.44 3.06 10.49
N PRO A 104 -4.14 4.03 11.10
CA PRO A 104 -4.40 5.31 10.46
C PRO A 104 -3.08 6.01 10.06
N PRO A 105 -2.99 6.65 8.88
CA PRO A 105 -4.06 7.00 7.95
C PRO A 105 -4.28 5.97 6.81
N LEU A 106 -3.74 4.76 6.95
CA LEU A 106 -3.76 3.73 5.89
C LEU A 106 -5.16 3.14 5.71
N ASP A 107 -5.45 2.65 4.50
CA ASP A 107 -6.79 2.16 4.15
C ASP A 107 -7.29 1.01 5.05
N GLY A 108 -6.38 0.12 5.48
CA GLY A 108 -6.65 -1.00 6.37
C GLY A 108 -7.23 -0.56 7.72
N SER A 109 -6.97 0.68 8.13
CA SER A 109 -7.58 1.23 9.34
C SER A 109 -9.10 1.39 9.21
N ARG A 110 -9.61 1.73 8.03
CA ARG A 110 -11.05 1.87 7.80
C ARG A 110 -11.75 0.51 7.82
N VAL A 111 -11.07 -0.52 7.34
CA VAL A 111 -11.53 -1.92 7.44
C VAL A 111 -11.55 -2.36 8.90
N MET A 112 -10.48 -2.07 9.65
CA MET A 112 -10.40 -2.38 11.08
C MET A 112 -11.49 -1.66 11.89
N ALA A 113 -11.74 -0.38 11.59
CA ALA A 113 -12.78 0.41 12.25
C ALA A 113 -14.19 -0.18 12.03
N TYR A 114 -14.45 -0.79 10.87
CA TYR A 114 -15.70 -1.50 10.60
C TYR A 114 -15.83 -2.79 11.42
N LEU A 115 -14.73 -3.54 11.59
CA LEU A 115 -14.70 -4.80 12.35
C LEU A 115 -14.76 -4.59 13.87
N LEU A 116 -14.31 -3.43 14.37
CA LEU A 116 -14.31 -3.12 15.80
C LEU A 116 -15.72 -2.88 16.36
N PRO A 117 -15.97 -3.27 17.63
CA PRO A 117 -17.19 -2.92 18.34
C PRO A 117 -17.27 -1.40 18.57
N ASN A 118 -18.48 -0.87 18.71
CA ASN A 118 -18.72 0.58 18.82
C ASN A 118 -17.90 1.26 19.93
N SER A 119 -17.67 0.57 21.07
CA SER A 119 -16.90 1.09 22.21
C SER A 119 -15.43 1.35 21.90
N LEU A 120 -14.81 0.58 21.02
CA LEU A 120 -13.40 0.73 20.64
C LEU A 120 -13.21 1.58 19.38
N ARG A 121 -14.26 1.71 18.57
CA ARG A 121 -14.20 2.40 17.29
C ARG A 121 -13.88 3.88 17.44
N GLU A 122 -14.50 4.58 18.39
CA GLU A 122 -14.27 6.02 18.57
C GLU A 122 -12.81 6.31 18.93
N SER A 123 -12.26 5.56 19.88
CA SER A 123 -10.85 5.63 20.26
C SER A 123 -9.93 5.31 19.09
N TYR A 124 -10.25 4.28 18.31
CA TYR A 124 -9.45 3.88 17.15
C TYR A 124 -9.45 4.93 16.03
N VAL A 125 -10.62 5.49 15.68
CA VAL A 125 -10.74 6.56 14.68
C VAL A 125 -10.06 7.84 15.16
N SER A 126 -10.04 8.13 16.47
CA SER A 126 -9.36 9.31 17.00
C SER A 126 -7.84 9.32 16.73
N LEU A 127 -7.23 8.14 16.53
CA LEU A 127 -5.81 7.99 16.17
C LEU A 127 -5.47 8.58 14.79
N GLU A 128 -6.46 8.79 13.91
CA GLU A 128 -6.25 9.39 12.58
C GLU A 128 -5.59 10.78 12.67
N ARG A 129 -5.85 11.52 13.75
CA ARG A 129 -5.21 12.83 14.03
C ARG A 129 -3.69 12.72 14.20
N PHE A 130 -3.21 11.56 14.65
CA PHE A 130 -1.79 11.27 14.83
C PHE A 130 -1.23 10.39 13.70
N GLY A 131 -2.00 10.13 12.63
CA GLY A 131 -1.66 9.12 11.62
C GLY A 131 -0.26 9.28 11.04
N LEU A 132 0.15 10.50 10.66
CA LEU A 132 1.50 10.76 10.16
C LEU A 132 2.58 10.37 11.18
N LEU A 133 2.35 10.70 12.45
CA LEU A 133 3.30 10.45 13.54
C LEU A 133 3.39 8.95 13.83
N ILE A 134 2.28 8.22 13.73
CA ILE A 134 2.26 6.76 13.87
C ILE A 134 3.03 6.10 12.72
N VAL A 135 2.80 6.52 11.47
CA VAL A 135 3.56 6.01 10.31
C VAL A 135 5.05 6.28 10.47
N LEU A 136 5.42 7.49 10.91
CA LEU A 136 6.82 7.83 11.14
C LEU A 136 7.45 6.95 12.23
N LEU A 137 6.73 6.69 13.33
CA LEU A 137 7.20 5.77 14.38
C LEU A 137 7.36 4.34 13.86
N LEU A 138 6.42 3.84 13.04
CA LEU A 138 6.53 2.51 12.42
C LEU A 138 7.77 2.39 11.53
N VAL A 139 8.11 3.46 10.82
CA VAL A 139 9.32 3.52 9.99
C VAL A 139 10.57 3.57 10.86
N MET A 140 10.64 4.49 11.82
CA MET A 140 11.81 4.70 12.67
C MET A 140 12.13 3.50 13.56
N THR A 141 11.11 2.79 14.04
CA THR A 141 11.28 1.57 14.84
C THR A 141 11.67 0.35 14.00
N GLY A 142 11.61 0.44 12.67
CA GLY A 142 11.82 -0.69 11.77
C GLY A 142 10.65 -1.68 11.73
N SER A 143 9.57 -1.43 12.49
CA SER A 143 8.36 -2.26 12.51
C SER A 143 7.74 -2.37 11.12
N LEU A 144 7.72 -1.27 10.36
CA LEU A 144 7.20 -1.28 8.99
C LEU A 144 8.00 -2.23 8.11
N ARG A 145 9.34 -2.17 8.18
CA ARG A 145 10.22 -3.05 7.41
C ARG A 145 10.02 -4.51 7.78
N MET A 146 9.83 -4.80 9.07
CA MET A 146 9.54 -6.16 9.55
C MET A 146 8.22 -6.69 8.98
N VAL A 147 7.15 -5.89 9.04
CA VAL A 147 5.84 -6.26 8.50
C VAL A 147 5.90 -6.48 6.99
N LEU A 148 6.50 -5.54 6.24
CA LEU A 148 6.67 -5.69 4.80
C LEU A 148 7.54 -6.91 4.47
N GLY A 149 8.68 -7.09 5.12
CA GLY A 149 9.55 -8.25 4.89
C GLY A 149 8.87 -9.59 5.16
N ALA A 150 8.04 -9.69 6.21
CA ALA A 150 7.32 -10.91 6.56
C ALA A 150 6.15 -11.23 5.60
N THR A 151 5.61 -10.24 4.90
CA THR A 151 4.41 -10.38 4.06
C THR A 151 4.71 -10.38 2.56
N LEU A 152 5.79 -9.72 2.13
CA LEU A 152 6.14 -9.60 0.72
C LEU A 152 6.47 -10.95 0.07
N GLY A 153 7.32 -11.76 0.70
CA GLY A 153 7.66 -13.09 0.17
C GLY A 153 6.42 -13.96 -0.10
N PRO A 154 5.59 -14.22 0.93
CA PRO A 154 4.35 -14.98 0.74
C PRO A 154 3.41 -14.40 -0.33
N MET A 155 3.31 -13.07 -0.44
CA MET A 155 2.46 -12.44 -1.46
C MET A 155 3.03 -12.61 -2.88
N ILE A 156 4.36 -12.53 -3.04
CA ILE A 156 5.02 -12.83 -4.30
C ILE A 156 4.80 -14.29 -4.67
N ASP A 157 4.95 -15.22 -3.72
CA ASP A 157 4.73 -16.65 -3.95
C ASP A 157 3.28 -16.94 -4.38
N VAL A 158 2.30 -16.27 -3.75
CA VAL A 158 0.89 -16.38 -4.14
C VAL A 158 0.67 -15.84 -5.55
N VAL A 159 1.17 -14.65 -5.86
CA VAL A 159 1.06 -14.06 -7.21
C VAL A 159 1.72 -14.96 -8.24
N ASP A 160 2.88 -15.52 -7.93
CA ASP A 160 3.61 -16.41 -8.82
C ASP A 160 2.85 -17.72 -9.07
N THR A 161 2.34 -18.34 -8.01
CA THR A 161 1.50 -19.55 -8.09
C THR A 161 0.26 -19.29 -8.95
N LEU A 162 -0.41 -18.16 -8.75
CA LEU A 162 -1.60 -17.78 -9.53
C LEU A 162 -1.29 -17.52 -11.00
N THR A 163 -0.07 -17.09 -11.33
CA THR A 163 0.36 -16.84 -12.72
C THR A 163 1.16 -17.99 -13.31
N GLY A 164 1.06 -19.19 -12.72
CA GLY A 164 1.59 -20.43 -13.30
C GLY A 164 2.99 -20.85 -12.82
N GLY A 165 3.51 -20.25 -11.74
CA GLY A 165 4.67 -20.71 -10.96
C GLY A 165 6.01 -20.72 -11.70
N ILE A 166 6.96 -19.86 -11.33
CA ILE A 166 8.23 -19.67 -12.05
C ILE A 166 9.44 -19.32 -11.16
N TRP A 167 9.25 -18.74 -9.96
CA TRP A 167 10.38 -18.44 -9.07
C TRP A 167 10.96 -19.69 -8.41
#